data_AF-A0A927PDC5-F1
#
_entry.id   AF-A0A927PDC5-F1
#
_cell.length_a   1.000
_cell.length_b   1.000
_cell.length_c   1.000
_cell.angle_alpha   90.00
_cell.angle_beta   90.00
_cell.angle_gamma   90.00
#
_symmetry.space_group_name_H-M   'P 1'
#
loop_
_entity.id
_entity.type
_entity.pdbx_description
1 polymer ?
#
loop_
_entity_poly.entity_id
_entity_poly.type
_entity_poly.pdbx_seq_one_letter_code
_entity_poly.pdbx_strand_id
1 'polypeptide(L)'
;MVNINYIEMINHDLQKLSEENLHKAWSYVHALSTLQRNEEEIKSIEYDLGIRREEAENSDVIEADVLRCTFCGKPVSKVRRLIAGPSSLICNECVELCKEILDETDPPVDIHMPLKNLGFSRRAITALENAGYTEVGQMMELTESQMRNLPGIGSVAANNILATLKTVGVYLK
;
A
#
# COMPACT_ATOMS: atom_id res chain seq x y z
N MET A 1 -5.47 -3.91 17.72
CA MET A 1 -6.83 -3.33 17.59
C MET A 1 -6.99 -2.89 16.15
N VAL A 2 -7.76 -3.61 15.34
CA VAL A 2 -8.02 -3.26 13.93
C VAL A 2 -9.28 -2.40 13.90
N ASN A 3 -9.19 -1.28 13.20
CA ASN A 3 -10.13 -0.16 13.24
C ASN A 3 -11.45 -0.52 12.52
N ILE A 4 -12.58 -0.28 13.19
CA ILE A 4 -13.94 -0.72 12.84
C ILE A 4 -14.50 -0.06 11.56
N ASN A 5 -13.81 0.95 11.01
CA ASN A 5 -14.22 1.64 9.78
C ASN A 5 -13.96 0.86 8.46
N TYR A 6 -13.54 -0.40 8.51
CA TYR A 6 -13.20 -1.21 7.32
C TYR A 6 -14.39 -1.89 6.63
N ILE A 7 -15.60 -1.83 7.21
CA ILE A 7 -16.76 -2.64 6.76
C ILE A 7 -17.66 -1.92 5.75
N GLU A 8 -17.69 -0.58 5.71
CA GLU A 8 -18.70 0.13 4.89
C GLU A 8 -18.37 0.25 3.38
N MET A 9 -17.27 -0.35 2.91
CA MET A 9 -16.72 0.00 1.60
C MET A 9 -16.79 -1.11 0.53
N ILE A 10 -17.35 -2.30 0.81
CA ILE A 10 -17.44 -3.42 -0.15
C ILE A 10 -18.77 -3.43 -0.89
N ASN A 11 -19.07 -2.40 -1.68
CA ASN A 11 -20.44 -2.23 -2.18
C ASN A 11 -20.68 -2.66 -3.63
N HIS A 12 -19.76 -2.53 -4.58
CA HIS A 12 -20.18 -2.59 -5.99
C HIS A 12 -20.40 -4.01 -6.57
N ASP A 13 -19.60 -5.01 -6.21
CA ASP A 13 -19.80 -6.40 -6.70
C ASP A 13 -20.68 -7.25 -5.78
N LEU A 14 -20.78 -6.87 -4.50
CA LEU A 14 -21.75 -7.45 -3.57
C LEU A 14 -23.18 -6.98 -3.86
N GLN A 15 -23.37 -5.79 -4.46
CA GLN A 15 -24.69 -5.29 -4.87
C GLN A 15 -25.49 -6.17 -5.85
N LYS A 16 -24.85 -7.17 -6.49
CA LYS A 16 -25.53 -8.15 -7.36
C LYS A 16 -26.02 -9.39 -6.62
N LEU A 17 -25.64 -9.57 -5.36
CA LEU A 17 -26.09 -10.65 -4.50
C LEU A 17 -27.37 -10.22 -3.78
N SER A 18 -28.27 -11.16 -3.52
CA SER A 18 -29.39 -10.92 -2.60
C SER A 18 -28.85 -10.52 -1.21
N GLU A 19 -29.61 -9.74 -0.44
CA GLU A 19 -29.23 -9.30 0.92
C GLU A 19 -28.79 -10.48 1.81
N GLU A 20 -29.40 -11.65 1.62
CA GLU A 20 -29.08 -12.89 2.32
C GLU A 20 -27.69 -13.45 1.96
N ASN A 21 -27.30 -13.39 0.68
CA ASN A 21 -26.02 -13.90 0.19
C ASN A 21 -24.87 -12.94 0.46
N LEU A 22 -25.16 -11.64 0.60
CA LEU A 22 -24.23 -10.62 1.05
C LEU A 22 -23.70 -10.92 2.45
N HIS A 23 -24.60 -11.26 3.38
CA HIS A 23 -24.26 -11.60 4.76
C HIS A 23 -23.40 -12.87 4.84
N LYS A 24 -23.67 -13.86 3.98
CA LYS A 24 -22.90 -15.12 3.89
C LYS A 24 -21.50 -14.88 3.33
N ALA A 25 -21.38 -14.09 2.26
CA ALA A 25 -20.09 -13.72 1.66
C ALA A 25 -19.20 -12.97 2.66
N TRP A 26 -19.78 -11.98 3.36
CA TRP A 26 -19.07 -11.22 4.39
C TRP A 26 -18.67 -12.09 5.58
N SER A 27 -19.53 -13.01 6.03
CA SER A 27 -19.20 -13.94 7.13
C SER A 27 -18.05 -14.88 6.76
N TYR A 28 -18.03 -15.39 5.53
CA TYR A 28 -16.94 -16.24 5.02
C TYR A 28 -15.61 -15.48 4.91
N VAL A 29 -15.62 -14.28 4.31
CA VAL A 29 -14.43 -13.43 4.20
C VAL A 29 -13.94 -12.98 5.58
N HIS A 30 -14.86 -12.66 6.50
CA HIS A 30 -14.53 -12.33 7.88
C HIS A 30 -13.90 -13.52 8.62
N ALA A 31 -14.42 -14.73 8.42
CA ALA A 31 -13.84 -15.97 8.95
C ALA A 31 -12.43 -16.24 8.41
N LEU A 32 -12.24 -16.16 7.09
CA LEU A 32 -10.94 -16.36 6.44
C LEU A 32 -9.91 -15.27 6.81
N SER A 33 -10.36 -14.06 7.13
CA SER A 33 -9.48 -12.93 7.48
C SER A 33 -9.10 -12.88 8.96
N THR A 34 -9.97 -13.37 9.85
CA THR A 34 -9.78 -13.39 11.32
C THR A 34 -9.03 -14.63 11.79
N LEU A 35 -9.18 -15.77 11.10
CA LEU A 35 -8.56 -17.03 11.48
C LEU A 35 -7.26 -17.26 10.73
N GLN A 36 -6.14 -17.23 11.45
CA GLN A 36 -4.87 -17.69 10.89
C GLN A 36 -4.74 -19.23 10.83
N ARG A 37 -5.74 -20.08 11.18
CA ARG A 37 -5.59 -21.56 11.17
C ARG A 37 -6.89 -22.39 11.06
N ASN A 38 -6.66 -23.66 10.64
CA ASN A 38 -7.41 -24.92 10.77
C ASN A 38 -8.59 -25.22 9.80
N GLU A 39 -8.46 -26.33 9.06
CA GLU A 39 -9.46 -26.78 8.07
C GLU A 39 -10.82 -27.10 8.68
N GLU A 40 -10.87 -27.52 9.95
CA GLU A 40 -12.10 -27.92 10.63
C GLU A 40 -13.03 -26.71 10.92
N GLU A 41 -12.46 -25.56 11.27
CA GLU A 41 -13.24 -24.33 11.48
C GLU A 41 -13.79 -23.80 10.15
N ILE A 42 -12.99 -23.88 9.08
CA ILE A 42 -13.43 -23.55 7.73
C ILE A 42 -14.57 -24.47 7.30
N LYS A 43 -14.47 -25.79 7.54
CA LYS A 43 -15.52 -26.76 7.22
C LYS A 43 -16.82 -26.50 7.99
N SER A 44 -16.73 -26.12 9.26
CA SER A 44 -17.92 -25.75 10.06
C SER A 44 -18.60 -24.50 9.48
N ILE A 45 -17.82 -23.50 9.11
CA ILE A 45 -18.36 -22.24 8.56
C ILE A 45 -18.89 -22.46 7.14
N GLU A 46 -18.22 -23.27 6.32
CA GLU A 46 -18.74 -23.72 5.02
C GLU A 46 -20.08 -24.45 5.19
N TYR A 47 -20.20 -25.33 6.17
CA TYR A 47 -21.45 -26.02 6.49
C TYR A 47 -22.56 -25.05 6.94
N ASP A 48 -22.27 -24.15 7.88
CA ASP A 48 -23.23 -23.17 8.42
C ASP A 48 -23.68 -22.14 7.37
N LEU A 49 -22.80 -21.82 6.41
CA LEU A 49 -23.10 -20.91 5.30
C LEU A 49 -23.67 -21.62 4.06
N GLY A 50 -23.83 -22.95 4.08
CA GLY A 50 -24.40 -23.73 2.98
C GLY A 50 -23.48 -23.94 1.79
N ILE A 51 -22.17 -23.81 1.97
CA ILE A 51 -21.14 -24.03 0.95
C ILE A 51 -20.82 -25.54 0.89
N ARG A 52 -21.36 -26.26 -0.09
CA ARG A 52 -21.05 -27.70 -0.32
C ARG A 52 -20.24 -27.90 -1.59
N ARG A 53 -19.15 -28.68 -1.52
CA ARG A 53 -18.27 -29.00 -2.67
C ARG A 53 -18.87 -30.04 -3.64
N GLU A 54 -19.94 -30.71 -3.26
CA GLU A 54 -20.55 -31.78 -4.04
C GLU A 54 -22.04 -31.48 -4.17
N GLU A 55 -22.56 -31.60 -5.40
CA GLU A 55 -23.95 -31.37 -5.85
C GLU A 55 -24.29 -29.93 -6.30
N ALA A 56 -23.64 -29.53 -7.40
CA ALA A 56 -24.10 -28.47 -8.28
C ALA A 56 -25.38 -28.91 -9.00
N GLU A 57 -26.54 -28.65 -8.42
CA GLU A 57 -27.80 -28.44 -9.16
C GLU A 57 -28.79 -27.72 -8.22
N ASN A 58 -28.92 -26.41 -8.44
CA ASN A 58 -29.94 -25.48 -7.93
C ASN A 58 -29.67 -24.74 -6.60
N SER A 59 -29.61 -23.40 -6.71
CA SER A 59 -29.70 -22.35 -5.66
C SER A 59 -28.40 -21.91 -4.96
N ASP A 60 -27.82 -20.81 -5.47
CA ASP A 60 -27.02 -19.76 -4.82
C ASP A 60 -26.02 -20.17 -3.72
N VAL A 61 -25.06 -21.04 -4.05
CA VAL A 61 -23.83 -21.23 -3.28
C VAL A 61 -22.71 -20.39 -3.91
N ILE A 62 -22.05 -19.53 -3.12
CA ILE A 62 -20.85 -18.82 -3.60
C ILE A 62 -19.70 -19.83 -3.66
N GLU A 63 -19.50 -20.44 -4.82
CA GLU A 63 -18.38 -21.35 -5.08
C GLU A 63 -17.04 -20.66 -4.75
N ALA A 64 -16.15 -21.34 -4.03
CA ALA A 64 -14.81 -20.82 -3.72
C ALA A 64 -13.96 -20.53 -4.97
N ASP A 65 -14.33 -21.09 -6.13
CA ASP A 65 -13.74 -20.76 -7.43
C ASP A 65 -14.24 -19.44 -8.05
N VAL A 66 -15.23 -18.78 -7.42
CA VAL A 66 -15.76 -17.47 -7.81
C VAL A 66 -14.90 -16.33 -7.25
N LEU A 67 -14.28 -16.50 -6.08
CA LEU A 67 -13.46 -15.47 -5.46
C LEU A 67 -12.01 -15.55 -5.97
N ARG A 68 -11.65 -14.61 -6.84
CA ARG A 68 -10.35 -14.55 -7.54
C ARG A 68 -9.64 -13.24 -7.29
N CYS A 69 -8.31 -13.29 -7.23
CA CYS A 69 -7.49 -12.10 -7.25
C CYS A 69 -7.71 -11.34 -8.56
N THR A 70 -8.11 -10.07 -8.49
CA THR A 70 -8.34 -9.19 -9.64
C THR A 70 -7.06 -8.95 -10.44
N PHE A 71 -5.89 -9.08 -9.81
CA PHE A 71 -4.59 -8.81 -10.44
C PHE A 71 -4.02 -10.03 -11.18
N CYS A 72 -3.98 -11.19 -10.52
CA CYS A 72 -3.37 -12.41 -11.10
C CYS A 72 -4.39 -13.48 -11.55
N GLY A 73 -5.68 -13.28 -11.29
CA GLY A 73 -6.76 -14.20 -11.67
C GLY A 73 -6.83 -15.51 -10.87
N LYS A 74 -5.88 -15.75 -9.95
CA LYS A 74 -5.84 -16.96 -9.13
C LYS A 74 -7.03 -17.00 -8.16
N PRO A 75 -7.71 -18.15 -8.01
CA PRO A 75 -8.78 -18.32 -7.02
C PRO A 75 -8.21 -18.34 -5.59
N VAL A 76 -9.07 -18.09 -4.60
CA VAL A 76 -8.70 -18.13 -3.18
C VAL A 76 -8.07 -19.47 -2.77
N SER A 77 -8.47 -20.58 -3.42
CA SER A 77 -7.91 -21.92 -3.21
C SER A 77 -6.44 -22.08 -3.63
N LYS A 78 -5.91 -21.15 -4.44
CA LYS A 78 -4.54 -21.19 -4.98
C LYS A 78 -3.63 -20.09 -4.43
N VAL A 79 -4.09 -19.30 -3.47
CA VAL A 79 -3.31 -18.25 -2.83
C VAL A 79 -3.35 -18.41 -1.32
N ARG A 80 -2.29 -17.99 -0.63
CA ARG A 80 -2.21 -18.13 0.83
C ARG A 80 -3.23 -17.24 1.54
N ARG A 81 -3.44 -16.03 1.01
CA ARG A 81 -4.42 -15.08 1.53
C ARG A 81 -4.99 -14.24 0.40
N LEU A 82 -6.30 -14.04 0.44
CA LEU A 82 -7.01 -13.09 -0.42
C LEU A 82 -7.55 -11.97 0.47
N ILE A 83 -7.25 -10.73 0.08
CA ILE A 83 -7.62 -9.51 0.80
C ILE A 83 -8.69 -8.84 -0.04
N ALA A 84 -9.88 -8.67 0.53
CA ALA A 84 -10.98 -7.98 -0.14
C ALA A 84 -10.88 -6.47 0.09
N GLY A 85 -10.90 -5.72 -1.01
CA GLY A 85 -11.11 -4.28 -1.05
C GLY A 85 -12.47 -3.92 -1.68
N PRO A 86 -12.78 -2.62 -1.80
CA PRO A 86 -14.09 -2.13 -2.29
C PRO A 86 -14.55 -2.65 -3.65
N SER A 87 -13.59 -2.80 -4.57
CA SER A 87 -13.81 -3.10 -5.98
C SER A 87 -12.76 -4.08 -6.51
N SER A 88 -12.00 -4.71 -5.62
CA SER A 88 -10.93 -5.63 -6.01
C SER A 88 -10.64 -6.62 -4.90
N LEU A 89 -10.16 -7.79 -5.29
CA LEU A 89 -9.58 -8.75 -4.39
C LEU A 89 -8.11 -8.87 -4.77
N ILE A 90 -7.21 -8.76 -3.80
CA ILE A 90 -5.77 -8.87 -4.03
C ILE A 90 -5.20 -9.97 -3.16
N CYS A 91 -4.38 -10.84 -3.75
CA CYS A 91 -3.69 -11.87 -2.97
C CYS A 91 -2.41 -11.32 -2.36
N ASN A 92 -1.89 -12.02 -1.34
CA ASN A 92 -0.65 -11.66 -0.68
C ASN A 92 0.55 -11.52 -1.64
N GLU A 93 0.66 -12.40 -2.63
CA GLU A 93 1.74 -12.36 -3.63
C GLU A 93 1.68 -11.07 -4.46
N CYS A 94 0.48 -10.64 -4.87
CA CYS A 94 0.31 -9.39 -5.61
C CYS A 94 0.58 -8.16 -4.74
N VAL A 95 0.24 -8.21 -3.44
CA VAL A 95 0.60 -7.12 -2.50
C VAL A 95 2.11 -6.99 -2.37
N GLU A 96 2.82 -8.11 -2.23
CA GLU A 96 4.29 -8.13 -2.16
C GLU A 96 4.91 -7.57 -3.44
N LEU A 97 4.44 -8.01 -4.61
CA LEU A 97 4.90 -7.49 -5.90
C LEU A 97 4.62 -5.98 -6.05
N CYS A 98 3.41 -5.52 -5.69
CA CYS A 98 3.10 -4.09 -5.73
C CYS A 98 4.00 -3.29 -4.79
N LYS A 99 4.34 -3.83 -3.62
CA LYS A 99 5.25 -3.18 -2.69
C LYS A 99 6.65 -3.05 -3.29
N GLU A 100 7.18 -4.09 -3.92
CA GLU A 100 8.47 -4.03 -4.62
C GLU A 100 8.48 -2.93 -5.70
N ILE A 101 7.44 -2.85 -6.51
CA ILE A 101 7.30 -1.80 -7.55
C ILE A 101 7.23 -0.40 -6.92
N LEU A 102 6.47 -0.24 -5.83
CA LEU A 102 6.30 1.07 -5.17
C LEU A 102 7.57 1.51 -4.44
N ASP A 103 8.28 0.58 -3.80
CA ASP A 103 9.55 0.84 -3.13
C ASP A 103 10.66 1.18 -4.17
N GLU A 104 10.51 0.76 -5.43
CA GLU A 104 11.36 1.18 -6.55
C GLU A 104 10.96 2.54 -7.16
N THR A 105 9.78 3.06 -6.81
CA THR A 105 9.28 4.36 -7.28
C THR A 105 9.03 5.31 -6.12
N ASP A 106 10.10 5.80 -5.49
CA ASP A 106 10.03 7.16 -4.95
C ASP A 106 9.49 8.06 -6.08
N PRO A 107 8.43 8.87 -5.87
CA PRO A 107 7.90 9.71 -6.92
C PRO A 107 9.07 10.51 -7.50
N PRO A 108 9.27 10.55 -8.83
CA PRO A 108 10.43 11.20 -9.40
C PRO A 108 10.41 12.64 -8.93
N VAL A 109 11.33 12.99 -8.02
CA VAL A 109 11.48 14.37 -7.61
C VAL A 109 11.90 15.11 -8.85
N ASP A 110 11.13 16.15 -9.22
CA ASP A 110 11.50 17.00 -10.33
C ASP A 110 12.89 17.58 -10.07
N ILE A 111 13.88 17.07 -10.80
CA ILE A 111 15.29 17.44 -10.62
C ILE A 111 15.54 18.91 -10.95
N HIS A 112 14.66 19.54 -11.73
CA HIS A 112 14.70 20.96 -12.07
C HIS A 112 13.93 21.82 -11.07
N MET A 113 13.33 21.22 -10.03
CA MET A 113 12.64 21.97 -9.00
C MET A 113 13.62 22.90 -8.29
N PRO A 114 13.31 24.22 -8.22
CA PRO A 114 14.13 25.16 -7.47
C PRO A 114 14.12 24.86 -5.98
N LEU A 115 15.29 24.90 -5.32
CA LEU A 115 15.41 24.58 -3.88
C LEU A 115 14.56 25.51 -2.98
N LYS A 116 14.30 26.74 -3.42
CA LYS A 116 13.41 27.69 -2.74
C LYS A 116 11.98 27.16 -2.51
N ASN A 117 11.56 26.16 -3.29
CA ASN A 117 10.23 25.55 -3.17
C ASN A 117 10.19 24.40 -2.15
N LEU A 118 11.32 23.97 -1.60
CA LEU A 118 11.42 22.84 -0.65
C LEU A 118 11.23 23.24 0.82
N GLY A 119 10.89 24.50 1.09
CA GLY A 119 10.61 24.96 2.46
C GLY A 119 11.84 25.21 3.34
N PHE A 120 13.04 25.34 2.75
CA PHE A 120 14.24 25.72 3.50
C PHE A 120 14.15 27.15 4.05
N SER A 121 14.86 27.42 5.14
CA SER A 121 15.01 28.79 5.66
C SER A 121 15.72 29.69 4.64
N ARG A 122 15.44 31.00 4.66
CA ARG A 122 16.12 31.98 3.78
C ARG A 122 17.64 31.90 3.86
N ARG A 123 18.20 31.73 5.07
CA ARG A 123 19.65 31.59 5.28
C ARG A 123 20.20 30.34 4.61
N ALA A 124 19.47 29.23 4.69
CA ALA A 124 19.86 27.97 4.04
C ALA A 124 19.84 28.13 2.51
N ILE A 125 18.78 28.73 1.94
CA ILE A 125 18.71 29.01 0.50
C ILE A 125 19.88 29.88 0.04
N THR A 126 20.15 31.00 0.70
CA THR A 126 21.26 31.89 0.32
C THR A 126 22.61 31.18 0.39
N ALA A 127 22.83 30.34 1.39
CA ALA A 127 24.07 29.57 1.51
C ALA A 127 24.20 28.50 0.40
N LEU A 128 23.11 27.81 0.08
CA LEU A 128 23.04 26.82 -1.00
C LEU A 128 23.28 27.49 -2.37
N GLU A 129 22.62 28.60 -2.64
CA GLU A 129 22.76 29.37 -3.88
C GLU A 129 24.20 29.89 -4.06
N ASN A 130 24.80 30.45 -2.99
CA ASN A 130 26.20 30.89 -3.00
C ASN A 130 27.19 29.73 -3.21
N ALA A 131 26.82 28.52 -2.83
CA ALA A 131 27.60 27.32 -3.04
C ALA A 131 27.32 26.65 -4.41
N GLY A 132 26.43 27.22 -5.24
CA GLY A 132 26.12 26.75 -6.59
C GLY A 132 24.96 25.76 -6.70
N TYR A 133 24.16 25.58 -5.62
CA TYR A 133 23.00 24.70 -5.60
C TYR A 133 21.71 25.53 -5.67
N THR A 134 21.04 25.47 -6.81
CA THR A 134 19.77 26.16 -7.10
C THR A 134 18.62 25.19 -7.38
N GLU A 135 18.93 23.96 -7.82
CA GLU A 135 17.97 22.92 -8.21
C GLU A 135 18.22 21.60 -7.46
N VAL A 136 17.17 20.78 -7.33
CA VAL A 136 17.22 19.45 -6.66
C VAL A 136 18.31 18.56 -7.25
N GLY A 137 18.44 18.50 -8.58
CA GLY A 137 19.39 17.61 -9.25
C GLY A 137 20.84 17.85 -8.83
N GLN A 138 21.20 19.11 -8.56
CA GLN A 138 22.55 19.47 -8.08
C GLN A 138 22.81 19.01 -6.64
N MET A 139 21.75 18.97 -5.83
CA MET A 139 21.84 18.47 -4.46
C MET A 139 21.99 16.95 -4.42
N MET A 140 21.32 16.21 -5.30
CA MET A 140 21.44 14.73 -5.36
C MET A 140 22.87 14.27 -5.68
N GLU A 141 23.72 15.13 -6.22
CA GLU A 141 25.14 14.85 -6.50
C GLU A 141 26.05 14.99 -5.26
N LEU A 142 25.56 15.53 -4.15
CA LEU A 142 26.30 15.68 -2.91
C LEU A 142 26.13 14.48 -1.98
N THR A 143 27.13 14.26 -1.13
CA THR A 143 27.04 13.39 0.05
C THR A 143 26.61 14.16 1.31
N GLU A 144 26.09 13.45 2.31
CA GLU A 144 25.78 14.07 3.62
C GLU A 144 27.00 14.77 4.25
N SER A 145 28.22 14.24 4.03
CA SER A 145 29.45 14.84 4.54
C SER A 145 29.79 16.15 3.83
N GLN A 146 29.65 16.19 2.49
CA GLN A 146 29.83 17.43 1.73
C GLN A 146 28.81 18.49 2.14
N MET A 147 27.55 18.11 2.33
CA MET A 147 26.48 19.00 2.79
C MET A 147 26.82 19.65 4.15
N ARG A 148 27.39 18.88 5.08
CA ARG A 148 27.80 19.36 6.41
C ARG A 148 29.02 20.29 6.38
N ASN A 149 29.85 20.18 5.34
CA ASN A 149 31.08 20.94 5.18
C ASN A 149 30.91 22.14 4.22
N LEU A 150 29.69 22.43 3.75
CA LEU A 150 29.44 23.56 2.86
C LEU A 150 29.78 24.90 3.54
N PRO A 151 30.50 25.79 2.85
CA PRO A 151 30.89 27.08 3.40
C PRO A 151 29.65 27.92 3.73
N GLY A 152 29.61 28.47 4.94
CA GLY A 152 28.48 29.28 5.41
C GLY A 152 27.28 28.48 5.94
N ILE A 153 27.35 27.14 5.97
CA ILE A 153 26.32 26.29 6.58
C ILE A 153 26.86 25.69 7.89
N GLY A 154 26.26 26.10 9.01
CA GLY A 154 26.56 25.50 10.31
C GLY A 154 25.94 24.10 10.47
N SER A 155 26.44 23.32 11.43
CA SER A 155 25.98 21.95 11.71
C SER A 155 24.46 21.82 11.91
N VAL A 156 23.84 22.78 12.59
CA VAL A 156 22.39 22.82 12.81
C VAL A 156 21.64 23.05 11.49
N ALA A 157 22.11 23.97 10.64
CA ALA A 157 21.50 24.24 9.35
C ALA A 157 21.63 23.04 8.40
N ALA A 158 22.81 22.39 8.38
CA ALA A 158 23.02 21.17 7.61
C ALA A 158 22.07 20.04 8.05
N ASN A 159 21.91 19.81 9.37
CA ASN A 159 20.97 18.83 9.90
C ASN A 159 19.53 19.13 9.49
N ASN A 160 19.10 20.39 9.57
CA ASN A 160 17.75 20.78 9.18
C ASN A 160 17.53 20.57 7.67
N ILE A 161 18.51 20.91 6.83
CA ILE A 161 18.43 20.69 5.38
C ILE A 161 18.30 19.20 5.07
N LEU A 162 19.15 18.35 5.68
CA LEU A 162 19.08 16.89 5.52
C LEU A 162 17.72 16.32 5.95
N ALA A 163 17.15 16.82 7.05
CA ALA A 163 15.83 16.41 7.51
C ALA A 163 14.74 16.81 6.50
N THR A 164 14.76 18.06 6.02
CA THR A 164 13.81 18.55 5.02
C THR A 164 13.91 17.78 3.71
N LEU A 165 15.11 17.50 3.20
CA LEU A 165 15.32 16.69 1.99
C LEU A 165 14.69 15.30 2.12
N LYS A 166 14.90 14.62 3.25
CA LYS A 166 14.26 13.32 3.53
C LYS A 166 12.74 13.41 3.58
N THR A 167 12.17 14.49 4.12
CA THR A 167 10.70 14.66 4.14
C THR A 167 10.09 14.86 2.74
N VAL A 168 10.86 15.38 1.78
CA VAL A 168 10.41 15.60 0.40
C VAL A 168 10.86 14.48 -0.55
N GLY A 169 11.42 13.39 -0.04
CA GLY A 169 11.89 12.26 -0.85
C GLY A 169 13.15 12.54 -1.67
N VAL A 170 13.94 13.55 -1.31
CA VAL A 170 15.24 13.82 -1.94
C VAL A 170 16.34 13.18 -1.12
N TYR A 171 17.10 12.30 -1.76
CA TYR A 171 18.25 11.63 -1.15
C TYR A 171 19.55 12.09 -1.80
N LEU A 172 20.51 12.39 -0.95
CA LEU A 172 21.90 12.64 -1.31
C LEU A 172 22.60 11.32 -1.71
N LYS A 173 23.72 11.40 -2.42
CA LYS A 173 24.63 10.26 -2.66
C LYS A 173 25.22 9.72 -1.36
#